data_AF-A0A3R6XDQ9-F1
#
_entry.id   AF-A0A3R6XDQ9-F1
#
_cell.length_a   1.000
_cell.length_b   1.000
_cell.length_c   1.000
_cell.angle_alpha   90.00
_cell.angle_beta   90.00
_cell.angle_gamma   90.00
#
_symmetry.space_group_name_H-M   'P 1'
#
loop_
_entity.id
_entity.type
_entity.pdbx_description
1 polymer ?
#
loop_
_entity_poly.entity_id
_entity_poly.type
_entity_poly.pdbx_seq_one_letter_code
_entity_poly.pdbx_strand_id
1 'polypeptide(L)'
;MGLIAILVHWVGGDLLLTFLGLQGFLLGKPVLTYDFLSGLERRKRTVVLLMVSRLVTLMYTEITRLYVDTPSHGALFVMSCFMLSGLFVCAVYCSLLVIQRLPCPQPWRFKAVRIQRPLFVTGTTIFCAMASAVCDLRQRYHDPIWTLRTPSLLVIVPNATSSFATGAFTELQVAPVSTILAPVMLKIMGVMLGIAVVLPMLYHRQVVIDLAFMKRNEFLHTTFVPSYVTALPLYETDCIPYGGALVVKPSTLALLGYAMLQEHKIKRRSLVEVMPKATKEHDPHYPLLVIVTVYDLLPCLLLPWIPWTPTIVGTVKKYAFTKAPRGTKLPRRKKYVPTKGSCVS
;
A
#
# COMPACT_ATOMS: atom_id res chain seq x y z
N MET A 1 19.01 -7.74 11.26
CA MET A 1 18.68 -8.66 10.14
C MET A 1 17.18 -8.96 9.99
N GLY A 2 16.43 -9.26 11.06
CA GLY A 2 14.99 -9.56 10.96
C GLY A 2 14.12 -8.45 10.34
N LEU A 3 14.37 -7.18 10.70
CA LEU A 3 13.59 -6.03 10.21
C LEU A 3 13.78 -5.79 8.69
N ILE A 4 14.98 -6.06 8.17
CA ILE A 4 15.30 -5.99 6.73
C ILE A 4 14.60 -7.12 5.98
N ALA A 5 14.65 -8.35 6.49
CA ALA A 5 13.94 -9.48 5.88
C ALA A 5 12.42 -9.28 5.87
N ILE A 6 11.87 -8.66 6.92
CA ILE A 6 10.48 -8.25 7.01
C ILE A 6 10.20 -7.18 5.93
N LEU A 7 10.95 -6.08 5.89
CA LEU A 7 10.78 -5.04 4.86
C LEU A 7 10.84 -5.59 3.43
N VAL A 8 11.81 -6.46 3.15
CA VAL A 8 11.96 -7.14 1.86
C VAL A 8 10.77 -8.05 1.56
N HIS A 9 10.24 -8.77 2.53
CA HIS A 9 9.05 -9.60 2.35
C HIS A 9 7.81 -8.77 1.99
N TRP A 10 7.62 -7.61 2.65
CA TRP A 10 6.38 -6.85 2.53
C TRP A 10 6.38 -5.80 1.41
N VAL A 11 7.54 -5.20 1.12
CA VAL A 11 7.70 -4.15 0.09
C VAL A 11 8.35 -4.71 -1.18
N GLY A 12 9.10 -5.80 -1.07
CA GLY A 12 9.91 -6.30 -2.17
C GLY A 12 9.08 -6.66 -3.41
N GLY A 13 7.90 -7.26 -3.25
CA GLY A 13 7.02 -7.57 -4.38
C GLY A 13 6.66 -6.32 -5.21
N ASP A 14 6.48 -5.18 -4.55
CA ASP A 14 6.20 -3.92 -5.25
C ASP A 14 7.45 -3.32 -5.89
N LEU A 15 8.60 -3.40 -5.20
CA LEU A 15 9.88 -3.01 -5.77
C LEU A 15 10.15 -3.79 -7.06
N LEU A 16 9.95 -5.10 -7.07
CA LEU A 16 10.14 -5.92 -8.27
C LEU A 16 9.19 -5.53 -9.39
N LEU A 17 7.91 -5.23 -9.11
CA LEU A 17 6.98 -4.75 -10.13
C LEU A 17 7.40 -3.37 -10.67
N THR A 18 7.87 -2.47 -9.80
CA THR A 18 8.38 -1.16 -10.24
C THR A 18 9.66 -1.28 -11.08
N PHE A 19 10.58 -2.17 -10.73
CA PHE A 19 11.78 -2.44 -11.50
C PHE A 19 11.46 -3.08 -12.85
N LEU A 20 10.52 -4.03 -12.91
CA LEU A 20 10.04 -4.62 -14.17
C LEU A 20 9.34 -3.57 -15.04
N GLY A 21 8.57 -2.66 -14.43
CA GLY A 21 7.95 -1.53 -15.10
C GLY A 21 9.00 -0.58 -15.69
N LEU A 22 9.99 -0.18 -14.90
CA LEU A 22 11.09 0.69 -15.33
C LEU A 22 11.92 0.04 -16.44
N GLN A 23 12.24 -1.24 -16.32
CA GLN A 23 12.91 -1.99 -17.37
C GLN A 23 12.08 -2.04 -18.65
N GLY A 24 10.77 -2.21 -18.55
CA GLY A 24 9.84 -2.13 -19.67
C GLY A 24 9.89 -0.76 -20.36
N PHE A 25 9.90 0.31 -19.57
CA PHE A 25 9.97 1.70 -20.05
C PHE A 25 11.27 1.96 -20.80
N LEU A 26 12.41 1.58 -20.21
CA LEU A 26 13.74 1.74 -20.83
C LEU A 26 13.89 0.92 -22.11
N LEU A 27 13.17 -0.19 -22.24
CA LEU A 27 13.18 -1.05 -23.44
C LEU A 27 12.11 -0.67 -24.46
N GLY A 28 11.37 0.44 -24.28
CA GLY A 28 10.29 0.86 -25.18
C GLY A 28 9.13 -0.14 -25.28
N LYS A 29 8.97 -1.01 -24.28
CA LYS A 29 7.91 -2.02 -24.21
C LYS A 29 6.69 -1.45 -23.49
N PRO A 30 5.47 -1.92 -23.79
CA PRO A 30 4.29 -1.51 -23.03
C PRO A 30 4.51 -1.77 -21.54
N VAL A 31 4.46 -0.69 -20.76
CA VAL A 31 4.83 -0.68 -19.35
C VAL A 31 3.63 -1.01 -18.50
N LEU A 32 3.81 -1.95 -17.58
CA LEU A 32 2.88 -2.15 -16.50
C LEU A 32 3.06 -1.04 -15.46
N THR A 33 2.11 -0.11 -15.37
CA THR A 33 2.07 0.88 -14.28
C THR A 33 1.50 0.24 -13.03
N TYR A 34 2.38 -0.36 -12.22
CA TYR A 34 2.01 -0.81 -10.88
C TYR A 34 2.18 0.33 -9.87
N ASP A 35 1.10 0.71 -9.21
CA ASP A 35 1.13 1.69 -8.12
C ASP A 35 1.26 0.95 -6.78
N PHE A 36 2.37 1.13 -6.06
CA PHE A 36 2.60 0.59 -4.71
C PHE A 36 1.39 0.79 -3.79
N LEU A 37 0.79 1.99 -3.87
CA LEU A 37 -0.33 2.36 -3.02
C LEU A 37 -1.58 1.55 -3.36
N SER A 38 -1.73 1.08 -4.61
CA SER A 38 -2.85 0.24 -5.07
C SER A 38 -2.88 -1.16 -4.43
N GLY A 39 -1.72 -1.68 -4.02
CA GLY A 39 -1.60 -2.95 -3.31
C GLY A 39 -2.04 -2.94 -1.85
N LEU A 40 -2.04 -1.77 -1.20
CA LEU A 40 -2.30 -1.64 0.26
C LEU A 40 -3.71 -2.08 0.68
N GLU A 41 -4.73 -1.78 -0.13
CA GLU A 41 -6.13 -2.20 0.12
C GLU A 41 -6.27 -3.72 0.28
N ARG A 42 -5.44 -4.50 -0.43
CA ARG A 42 -5.46 -5.97 -0.36
C ARG A 42 -4.58 -6.49 0.77
N ARG A 43 -3.60 -5.70 1.23
CA ARG A 43 -2.58 -6.09 2.23
C ARG A 43 -2.85 -5.52 3.61
N LYS A 44 -3.92 -6.02 4.24
CA LYS A 44 -4.36 -5.62 5.59
C LYS A 44 -3.25 -5.70 6.64
N ARG A 45 -2.42 -6.76 6.60
CA ARG A 45 -1.29 -6.95 7.54
C ARG A 45 -0.20 -5.90 7.35
N THR A 46 0.12 -5.55 6.11
CA THR A 46 1.11 -4.52 5.79
C THR A 46 0.65 -3.15 6.28
N VAL A 47 -0.63 -2.80 6.09
CA VAL A 47 -1.19 -1.53 6.57
C VAL A 47 -1.09 -1.41 8.09
N VAL A 48 -1.45 -2.48 8.83
CA VAL A 48 -1.35 -2.49 10.30
C VAL A 48 0.10 -2.37 10.76
N LEU A 49 1.03 -3.11 10.15
CA LEU A 49 2.45 -3.02 10.51
C LEU A 49 3.02 -1.63 10.21
N LEU A 50 2.63 -1.03 9.08
CA LEU A 50 3.03 0.31 8.70
C LEU A 50 2.46 1.36 9.66
N MET A 51 1.24 1.15 10.18
CA MET A 51 0.70 1.97 11.26
C MET A 51 1.56 1.86 12.53
N VAL A 52 1.91 0.63 12.95
CA VAL A 52 2.74 0.39 14.15
C VAL A 52 4.12 1.02 14.00
N SER A 53 4.77 0.89 12.84
CA SER A 53 6.08 1.53 12.62
C SER A 53 5.99 3.05 12.62
N ARG A 54 4.85 3.61 12.20
CA ARG A 54 4.60 5.05 12.23
C ARG A 54 4.27 5.56 13.64
N LEU A 55 3.88 4.74 14.61
CA LEU A 55 3.67 5.19 15.99
C LEU A 55 4.95 5.76 16.60
N VAL A 56 6.12 5.23 16.23
CA VAL A 56 7.43 5.74 16.68
C VAL A 56 7.65 7.20 16.25
N THR A 57 6.99 7.65 15.19
CA THR A 57 7.12 9.04 14.71
C THR A 57 6.53 10.06 15.68
N LEU A 58 5.58 9.65 16.55
CA LEU A 58 5.05 10.51 17.61
C LEU A 58 6.16 10.93 18.59
N MET A 59 7.00 9.97 18.99
CA MET A 59 8.14 10.24 19.86
C MET A 59 9.18 11.11 19.14
N TYR A 60 9.43 10.84 17.86
CA TYR A 60 10.38 11.63 17.08
C TYR A 60 9.95 13.10 16.96
N THR A 61 8.66 13.36 16.72
CA THR A 61 8.11 14.74 16.67
C THR A 61 8.21 15.48 17.99
N GLU A 62 8.12 14.78 19.13
CA GLU A 62 8.31 15.38 20.45
C GLU A 62 9.77 15.79 20.70
N ILE A 63 10.70 14.93 20.30
CA ILE A 63 12.13 15.18 20.48
C ILE A 63 12.59 16.32 19.57
N THR A 64 12.21 16.31 18.29
CA THR A 64 12.65 17.32 17.32
C THR A 64 12.17 18.73 17.68
N ARG A 65 11.04 18.86 18.39
CA ARG A 65 10.52 20.14 18.91
C ARG A 65 11.52 20.85 19.83
N LEU A 66 12.28 20.10 20.64
CA LEU A 66 13.27 20.67 21.58
C LEU A 66 14.46 21.31 20.86
N TYR A 67 14.73 20.90 19.62
CA TYR A 67 15.86 21.37 18.82
C TYR A 67 15.46 22.43 17.81
N VAL A 68 14.21 22.92 17.81
CA VAL A 68 13.75 23.91 16.82
C VAL A 68 14.54 25.21 16.88
N ASP A 69 15.02 25.61 18.06
CA ASP A 69 15.79 26.86 18.26
C ASP A 69 17.24 26.76 17.75
N THR A 70 17.73 25.56 17.45
CA THR A 70 19.09 25.39 16.91
C THR A 70 19.14 25.63 15.40
N PRO A 71 20.17 26.33 14.89
CA PRO A 71 20.29 26.62 13.46
C PRO A 71 20.36 25.30 12.68
N SER A 72 19.59 25.22 11.58
CA SER A 72 19.40 24.04 10.70
C SER A 72 18.46 22.91 11.16
N HIS A 73 18.04 22.86 12.43
CA HIS A 73 17.26 21.71 12.95
C HIS A 73 15.74 21.86 12.82
N GLY A 74 15.23 23.04 12.46
CA GLY A 74 13.83 23.22 12.05
C GLY A 74 13.41 22.31 10.89
N ALA A 75 14.33 21.99 9.97
CA ALA A 75 14.08 21.04 8.88
C ALA A 75 13.82 19.61 9.39
N LEU A 76 14.50 19.19 10.47
CA LEU A 76 14.26 17.88 11.10
C LEU A 76 12.86 17.79 11.70
N PHE A 77 12.39 18.90 12.30
CA PHE A 77 11.02 19.00 12.79
C PHE A 77 10.01 18.87 11.65
N VAL A 78 10.18 19.61 10.54
CA VAL A 78 9.29 19.49 9.37
C VAL A 78 9.30 18.07 8.78
N MET A 79 10.46 17.43 8.69
CA MET A 79 10.56 16.03 8.26
C MET A 79 9.85 15.07 9.22
N SER A 80 9.92 15.32 10.53
CA SER A 80 9.17 14.55 11.53
C SER A 80 7.65 14.71 11.35
N CYS A 81 7.17 15.93 11.06
CA CYS A 81 5.77 16.20 10.73
C CYS A 81 5.34 15.51 9.43
N PHE A 82 6.19 15.49 8.41
CA PHE A 82 5.97 14.71 7.19
C PHE A 82 5.79 13.22 7.51
N MET A 83 6.67 12.64 8.34
CA MET A 83 6.56 11.24 8.73
C MET A 83 5.31 10.94 9.56
N LEU A 84 4.93 11.86 10.46
CA LEU A 84 3.74 11.77 11.32
C LEU A 84 2.45 11.85 10.51
N SER A 85 2.39 12.68 9.46
CA SER A 85 1.21 12.72 8.57
C SER A 85 0.88 11.35 7.96
N GLY A 86 1.90 10.52 7.73
CA GLY A 86 1.73 9.14 7.29
C GLY A 86 0.94 8.27 8.28
N LEU A 87 1.01 8.54 9.60
CA LEU A 87 0.23 7.84 10.62
C LEU A 87 -1.28 8.08 10.42
N PHE A 88 -1.67 9.34 10.18
CA PHE A 88 -3.07 9.72 9.94
C PHE A 88 -3.61 9.09 8.65
N VAL A 89 -2.81 9.12 7.58
CA VAL A 89 -3.15 8.44 6.32
C VAL A 89 -3.39 6.94 6.57
N CYS A 90 -2.55 6.28 7.36
CA CYS A 90 -2.72 4.87 7.71
C CYS A 90 -3.98 4.63 8.55
N ALA A 91 -4.30 5.52 9.49
CA ALA A 91 -5.51 5.44 10.29
C ALA A 91 -6.77 5.48 9.40
N VAL A 92 -6.79 6.36 8.39
CA VAL A 92 -7.87 6.39 7.39
C VAL A 92 -7.92 5.08 6.61
N TYR A 93 -6.81 4.55 6.13
CA TYR A 93 -6.81 3.24 5.46
C TYR A 93 -7.31 2.11 6.35
N CYS A 94 -6.94 2.08 7.63
CA CYS A 94 -7.48 1.13 8.60
C CYS A 94 -9.00 1.28 8.72
N SER A 95 -9.52 2.52 8.79
CA SER A 95 -10.96 2.76 8.83
C SER A 95 -11.67 2.29 7.56
N LEU A 96 -11.09 2.53 6.37
CA LEU A 96 -11.63 2.03 5.10
C LEU A 96 -11.68 0.50 5.08
N LEU A 97 -10.64 -0.17 5.58
CA LEU A 97 -10.60 -1.63 5.68
C LEU A 97 -11.65 -2.20 6.64
N VAL A 98 -12.04 -1.43 7.68
CA VAL A 98 -13.13 -1.79 8.59
C VAL A 98 -14.48 -1.58 7.91
N ILE A 99 -14.67 -0.45 7.23
CA ILE A 99 -15.90 -0.16 6.46
C ILE A 99 -16.15 -1.23 5.40
N GLN A 100 -15.11 -1.67 4.69
CA GLN A 100 -15.20 -2.77 3.72
C GLN A 100 -15.61 -4.13 4.34
N ARG A 101 -15.50 -4.31 5.66
CA ARG A 101 -15.94 -5.54 6.33
C ARG A 101 -17.40 -5.49 6.79
N LEU A 102 -18.02 -4.31 6.78
CA LEU A 102 -19.40 -4.19 7.20
C LEU A 102 -20.32 -4.94 6.22
N PRO A 103 -21.38 -5.61 6.71
CA PRO A 103 -22.32 -6.32 5.85
C PRO A 103 -23.01 -5.32 4.93
N CYS A 104 -22.88 -5.53 3.62
CA CYS A 104 -23.42 -4.62 2.62
C CYS A 104 -24.93 -4.86 2.44
N PRO A 105 -25.79 -3.83 2.64
CA PRO A 105 -27.22 -3.96 2.41
C PRO A 105 -27.48 -4.17 0.91
N GLN A 106 -28.53 -4.91 0.57
CA GLN A 106 -28.88 -5.25 -0.82
C GLN A 106 -28.82 -4.08 -1.83
N PRO A 107 -29.32 -2.86 -1.54
CA PRO A 107 -29.29 -1.74 -2.51
C PRO A 107 -27.88 -1.22 -2.85
N TRP A 108 -26.89 -1.51 -1.98
CA TRP A 108 -25.48 -1.10 -2.13
C TRP A 108 -24.57 -2.24 -2.58
N ARG A 109 -25.13 -3.42 -2.80
CA ARG A 109 -24.36 -4.58 -3.26
C ARG A 109 -23.76 -4.26 -4.63
N PHE A 110 -22.45 -4.45 -4.78
CA PHE A 110 -21.67 -4.12 -5.99
C PHE A 110 -21.58 -2.63 -6.32
N LYS A 111 -21.82 -1.74 -5.35
CA LYS A 111 -21.62 -0.29 -5.49
C LYS A 111 -20.46 0.15 -4.60
N ALA A 112 -19.51 0.88 -5.18
CA ALA A 112 -18.39 1.43 -4.42
C ALA A 112 -18.01 2.85 -4.87
N VAL A 113 -17.67 3.70 -3.91
CA VAL A 113 -17.07 5.02 -4.13
C VAL A 113 -15.57 4.84 -4.37
N ARG A 114 -15.02 5.50 -5.39
CA ARG A 114 -13.60 5.43 -5.69
C ARG A 114 -12.82 6.52 -4.99
N ILE A 115 -11.72 6.15 -4.34
CA ILE A 115 -10.73 7.08 -3.79
C ILE A 115 -9.44 7.01 -4.61
N GLN A 116 -8.97 8.14 -5.13
CA GLN A 116 -7.68 8.22 -5.81
C GLN A 116 -6.53 8.27 -4.78
N ARG A 117 -5.90 7.11 -4.55
CA ARG A 117 -4.87 6.94 -3.52
C ARG A 117 -3.64 7.83 -3.66
N PRO A 118 -3.01 7.97 -4.84
CA PRO A 118 -1.79 8.77 -4.95
C PRO A 118 -2.05 10.20 -4.50
N LEU A 119 -3.12 10.82 -4.98
CA LEU A 119 -3.51 12.19 -4.60
C LEU A 119 -3.77 12.32 -3.10
N PHE A 120 -4.51 11.37 -2.52
CA PHE A 120 -4.78 11.40 -1.09
C PHE A 120 -3.49 11.30 -0.26
N VAL A 121 -2.63 10.33 -0.57
CA VAL A 121 -1.41 10.06 0.21
C VAL A 121 -0.37 11.15 0.03
N THR A 122 0.03 11.43 -1.22
CA THR A 122 1.09 12.41 -1.49
C THR A 122 0.63 13.83 -1.20
N GLY A 123 -0.62 14.15 -1.52
CA GLY A 123 -1.17 15.46 -1.21
C GLY A 123 -1.25 15.69 0.30
N THR A 124 -1.79 14.75 1.08
CA THR A 124 -1.87 14.91 2.53
C THR A 124 -0.48 15.09 3.15
N THR A 125 0.52 14.28 2.75
CA THR A 125 1.86 14.36 3.32
C THR A 125 2.58 15.66 2.96
N ILE A 126 2.50 16.10 1.69
CA ILE A 126 3.13 17.34 1.22
C ILE A 126 2.47 18.56 1.86
N PHE A 127 1.14 18.66 1.84
CA PHE A 127 0.44 19.81 2.42
C PHE A 127 0.61 19.90 3.93
N CYS A 128 0.68 18.76 4.64
CA CYS A 128 0.99 18.77 6.08
C CYS A 128 2.42 19.26 6.35
N ALA A 129 3.41 18.84 5.54
CA ALA A 129 4.78 19.31 5.66
C ALA A 129 4.87 20.83 5.37
N MET A 130 4.20 21.31 4.33
CA MET A 130 4.14 22.74 3.99
C MET A 130 3.47 23.55 5.11
N ALA A 131 2.32 23.10 5.63
CA ALA A 131 1.64 23.79 6.72
C ALA A 131 2.50 23.89 7.99
N SER A 132 3.32 22.86 8.23
CA SER A 132 4.27 22.85 9.35
C SER A 132 5.44 23.81 9.10
N ALA A 133 5.91 23.93 7.85
CA ALA A 133 7.04 24.80 7.48
C ALA A 133 6.70 26.30 7.42
N VAL A 134 5.44 26.65 7.13
CA VAL A 134 5.00 28.06 7.00
C VAL A 134 4.74 28.72 8.36
N CYS A 135 4.47 27.94 9.40
CA CYS A 135 4.27 28.48 10.75
C CYS A 135 5.59 28.84 11.41
N ASP A 136 5.58 29.82 12.32
CA ASP A 136 6.70 30.06 13.21
C ASP A 136 6.85 28.86 14.18
N LEU A 137 7.81 27.99 13.87
CA LEU A 137 8.03 26.73 14.56
C LEU A 137 8.38 26.97 16.04
N ARG A 138 9.14 28.02 16.32
CA ARG A 138 9.62 28.33 17.66
C ARG A 138 8.46 28.76 18.55
N GLN A 139 7.72 29.78 18.12
CA GLN A 139 6.60 30.32 18.88
C GLN A 139 5.49 29.28 19.09
N ARG A 140 5.25 28.41 18.09
CA ARG A 140 4.11 27.50 18.13
C ARG A 140 4.39 26.17 18.82
N TYR A 141 5.64 25.69 18.78
CA TYR A 141 5.98 24.38 19.33
C TYR A 141 7.00 24.48 20.46
N HIS A 142 8.09 25.23 20.30
CA HIS A 142 9.17 25.26 21.28
C HIS A 142 8.85 26.12 22.52
N ASP A 143 8.46 27.38 22.32
CA ASP A 143 8.23 28.34 23.41
C ASP A 143 7.13 27.91 24.40
N PRO A 144 6.00 27.31 23.98
CA PRO A 144 4.96 26.78 24.87
C PRO A 144 5.48 25.80 25.92
N ILE A 145 6.59 25.10 25.63
CA ILE A 145 7.24 24.25 26.62
C ILE A 145 7.72 25.11 27.78
N TRP A 146 8.31 26.27 27.54
CA TRP A 146 9.01 27.05 28.56
C TRP A 146 8.16 28.19 29.15
N THR A 147 7.23 28.76 28.39
CA THR A 147 6.55 30.02 28.73
C THR A 147 5.17 29.86 29.37
N LEU A 148 4.46 28.76 29.11
CA LEU A 148 3.11 28.52 29.67
C LEU A 148 3.14 27.97 31.10
N ARG A 149 4.31 27.65 31.64
CA ARG A 149 4.45 27.05 32.96
C ARG A 149 4.69 28.13 34.00
N THR A 150 3.99 28.07 35.14
CA THR A 150 4.37 28.88 36.30
C THR A 150 5.66 28.27 36.89
N PRO A 151 6.80 28.98 36.87
CA PRO A 151 8.03 28.46 37.44
C PRO A 151 7.85 28.32 38.95
N SER A 152 8.04 27.11 39.48
CA SER A 152 7.95 26.86 40.92
C SER A 152 9.14 27.45 41.67
N LEU A 153 10.27 27.65 40.98
CA LEU A 153 11.47 28.24 41.53
C LEU A 153 12.06 29.24 40.54
N LEU A 154 12.18 30.48 41.01
CA LEU A 154 12.77 31.60 40.29
C LEU A 154 14.10 31.94 40.95
N VAL A 155 15.16 32.04 40.14
CA VAL A 155 16.45 32.58 40.58
C VAL A 155 16.46 34.07 40.27
N ILE A 156 16.62 34.85 41.33
CA ILE A 156 16.82 36.29 41.25
C ILE A 156 18.31 36.51 41.41
N VAL A 157 18.96 36.92 40.32
CA VAL A 157 20.38 37.29 40.36
C VAL A 157 20.46 38.75 40.82
N PRO A 158 21.29 39.08 41.84
CA PRO A 158 21.51 40.47 42.23
C PRO A 158 22.00 41.29 41.03
N ASN A 159 21.42 42.47 40.78
CA ASN A 159 21.62 43.34 39.60
C ASN A 159 20.99 42.90 38.26
N ALA A 160 20.26 41.78 38.17
CA ALA A 160 19.46 41.45 36.99
C ALA A 160 18.03 42.02 37.11
N THR A 161 17.53 42.64 36.05
CA THR A 161 16.15 43.18 35.99
C THR A 161 15.09 42.10 35.78
N SER A 162 15.49 40.87 35.45
CA SER A 162 14.59 39.74 35.22
C SER A 162 14.93 38.54 36.10
N SER A 163 13.90 37.91 36.64
CA SER A 163 14.00 36.62 37.32
C SER A 163 14.16 35.49 36.30
N PHE A 164 15.11 34.59 36.52
CA PHE A 164 15.34 33.42 35.66
C PHE A 164 14.58 32.20 36.20
N ALA A 165 13.83 31.51 35.35
CA ALA A 165 13.20 30.23 35.72
C ALA A 165 14.26 29.12 35.74
N THR A 166 14.33 28.33 36.82
CA THR A 166 15.34 27.25 36.98
C THR A 166 14.96 25.92 36.33
N GLY A 167 13.88 25.88 35.56
CA GLY A 167 13.37 24.65 34.96
C GLY A 167 12.51 23.79 35.92
N ALA A 168 12.31 24.24 37.17
CA ALA A 168 11.35 23.66 38.09
C ALA A 168 9.97 24.30 37.86
N PHE A 169 8.96 23.47 37.57
CA PHE A 169 7.61 23.92 37.23
C PHE A 169 6.57 23.17 38.07
N THR A 170 5.50 23.87 38.45
CA THR A 170 4.40 23.33 39.26
C THR A 170 3.48 22.40 38.46
N GLU A 171 3.35 22.62 37.16
CA GLU A 171 2.51 21.83 36.26
C GLU A 171 3.33 20.84 35.43
N LEU A 172 2.96 19.56 35.52
CA LEU A 172 3.66 18.45 34.84
C LEU A 172 3.17 18.20 33.40
N GLN A 173 2.01 18.74 33.02
CA GLN A 173 1.33 18.36 31.77
C GLN A 173 1.60 19.37 30.65
N VAL A 174 2.57 19.06 29.79
CA VAL A 174 2.78 19.77 28.52
C VAL A 174 1.93 19.10 27.44
N ALA A 175 1.14 19.87 26.70
CA ALA A 175 0.37 19.35 25.57
C ALA A 175 1.33 18.74 24.53
N PRO A 176 1.10 17.48 24.12
CA PRO A 176 1.94 16.84 23.12
C PRO A 176 1.70 17.50 21.76
N VAL A 177 2.76 17.57 20.94
CA VAL A 177 2.76 18.09 19.57
C VAL A 177 1.66 17.46 18.73
N SER A 178 1.41 16.17 18.94
CA SER A 178 0.35 15.44 18.25
C SER A 178 -1.03 16.07 18.46
N THR A 179 -1.34 16.61 19.64
CA THR A 179 -2.61 17.28 19.93
C THR A 179 -2.70 18.67 19.30
N ILE A 180 -1.59 19.40 19.27
CA ILE A 180 -1.49 20.72 18.65
C ILE A 180 -1.62 20.60 17.11
N LEU A 181 -1.01 19.56 16.54
CA LEU A 181 -0.91 19.35 15.10
C LEU A 181 -2.11 18.59 14.52
N ALA A 182 -2.78 17.76 15.32
CA ALA A 182 -3.98 17.01 14.94
C ALA A 182 -5.05 17.84 14.22
N PRO A 183 -5.52 19.01 14.71
CA PRO A 183 -6.58 19.75 14.03
C PRO A 183 -6.18 20.22 12.62
N VAL A 184 -4.92 20.63 12.45
CA VAL A 184 -4.38 21.04 11.14
C VAL A 184 -4.27 19.84 10.21
N MET A 185 -3.71 18.73 10.69
CA MET A 185 -3.58 17.50 9.91
C MET A 185 -4.94 16.91 9.52
N LEU A 186 -5.91 16.88 10.43
CA LEU A 186 -7.27 16.39 10.16
C LEU A 186 -7.98 17.26 9.13
N LYS A 187 -7.82 18.60 9.19
CA LYS A 187 -8.38 19.51 8.20
C LYS A 187 -7.79 19.26 6.80
N ILE A 188 -6.46 19.19 6.69
CA ILE A 188 -5.76 18.94 5.42
C ILE A 188 -6.16 17.57 4.87
N MET A 189 -6.16 16.54 5.71
CA MET A 189 -6.56 15.19 5.35
C MET A 189 -8.01 15.14 4.85
N GLY A 190 -8.93 15.83 5.51
CA GLY A 190 -10.33 15.91 5.08
C GLY A 190 -10.48 16.56 3.70
N VAL A 191 -9.77 17.68 3.46
CA VAL A 191 -9.76 18.36 2.15
C VAL A 191 -9.18 17.45 1.07
N MET A 192 -8.04 16.81 1.33
CA MET A 192 -7.38 15.92 0.37
C MET A 192 -8.20 14.66 0.09
N LEU A 193 -8.89 14.11 1.09
CA LEU A 193 -9.81 12.99 0.91
C LEU A 193 -11.00 13.39 0.03
N GLY A 194 -11.56 14.58 0.27
CA GLY A 194 -12.62 15.16 -0.56
C GLY A 194 -12.18 15.30 -2.01
N ILE A 195 -11.01 15.90 -2.26
CA ILE A 195 -10.44 16.04 -3.61
C ILE A 195 -10.21 14.67 -4.25
N ALA A 196 -9.67 13.69 -3.50
CA ALA A 196 -9.40 12.35 -4.01
C ALA A 196 -10.66 11.55 -4.36
N VAL A 197 -11.82 11.93 -3.84
CA VAL A 197 -13.13 11.37 -4.20
C VAL A 197 -13.75 12.16 -5.35
N VAL A 198 -13.77 13.49 -5.27
CA VAL A 198 -14.43 14.37 -6.25
C VAL A 198 -13.75 14.32 -7.62
N LEU A 199 -12.41 14.24 -7.68
CA LEU A 199 -11.68 14.27 -8.94
C LEU A 199 -12.02 13.08 -9.87
N PRO A 200 -11.99 11.81 -9.41
CA PRO A 200 -12.47 10.70 -10.24
C PRO A 200 -13.97 10.78 -10.54
N MET A 201 -14.78 11.33 -9.62
CA MET A 201 -16.20 11.57 -9.89
C MET A 201 -16.43 12.56 -11.03
N LEU A 202 -15.66 13.64 -11.10
CA LEU A 202 -15.73 14.62 -12.18
C LEU A 202 -15.22 14.05 -13.50
N TYR A 203 -14.10 13.32 -13.47
CA TYR A 203 -13.50 12.74 -14.67
C TYR A 203 -14.38 11.67 -15.32
N HIS A 204 -15.00 10.80 -14.52
CA HIS A 204 -15.86 9.72 -15.02
C HIS A 204 -17.36 10.06 -15.00
N ARG A 205 -17.75 11.23 -14.46
CA ARG A 205 -19.14 11.67 -14.26
C ARG A 205 -20.02 10.65 -13.51
N GLN A 206 -19.40 9.84 -12.66
CA GLN A 206 -20.06 8.78 -11.88
C GLN A 206 -19.65 8.91 -10.41
N VAL A 207 -20.65 9.05 -9.54
CA VAL A 207 -20.45 9.12 -8.07
C VAL A 207 -20.03 7.77 -7.52
N VAL A 208 -20.57 6.70 -8.10
CA VAL A 208 -20.45 5.32 -7.64
C VAL A 208 -20.09 4.45 -8.84
N ILE A 209 -19.09 3.59 -8.65
CA ILE A 209 -18.71 2.59 -9.65
C ILE A 209 -19.60 1.37 -9.45
N ASP A 210 -20.21 0.91 -10.54
CA ASP A 210 -20.88 -0.39 -10.59
C ASP A 210 -19.84 -1.50 -10.77
N LEU A 211 -19.78 -2.40 -9.80
CA LEU A 211 -18.88 -3.57 -9.76
C LEU A 211 -19.62 -4.86 -10.14
N ALA A 212 -20.86 -4.77 -10.66
CA ALA A 212 -21.61 -5.94 -11.10
C ALA A 212 -20.87 -6.74 -12.19
N PHE A 213 -20.07 -6.05 -13.01
CA PHE A 213 -19.23 -6.69 -14.04
C PHE A 213 -18.25 -7.71 -13.46
N MET A 214 -17.82 -7.55 -12.20
CA MET A 214 -16.92 -8.49 -11.51
C MET A 214 -17.53 -9.88 -11.35
N LYS A 215 -18.87 -10.02 -11.43
CA LYS A 215 -19.54 -11.35 -11.45
C LYS A 215 -19.36 -12.11 -12.75
N ARG A 216 -19.13 -11.40 -13.87
CA ARG A 216 -18.93 -12.01 -15.19
C ARG A 216 -17.52 -12.59 -15.35
N ASN A 217 -16.67 -12.45 -14.32
CA ASN A 217 -15.33 -12.97 -14.29
C ASN A 217 -15.12 -13.84 -13.04
N GLU A 218 -14.81 -15.12 -13.22
CA GLU A 218 -14.66 -16.09 -12.14
C GLU A 218 -13.48 -15.74 -11.24
N PHE A 219 -12.38 -15.24 -11.81
CA PHE A 219 -11.23 -14.82 -11.03
C PHE A 219 -11.55 -13.65 -10.09
N LEU A 220 -12.16 -12.58 -10.57
CA LEU A 220 -12.49 -11.39 -9.78
C LEU A 220 -13.54 -11.73 -8.72
N HIS A 221 -14.59 -12.44 -9.09
CA HIS A 221 -15.65 -12.85 -8.18
C HIS A 221 -15.12 -13.71 -7.01
N THR A 222 -14.19 -14.63 -7.29
CA THR A 222 -13.68 -15.56 -6.27
C THR A 222 -12.55 -15.02 -5.41
N THR A 223 -11.81 -14.03 -5.89
CA THR A 223 -10.62 -13.50 -5.19
C THR A 223 -10.88 -12.19 -4.46
N PHE A 224 -11.66 -11.25 -5.03
CA PHE A 224 -11.84 -9.93 -4.44
C PHE A 224 -13.02 -9.15 -5.03
N VAL A 225 -13.98 -8.77 -4.18
CA VAL A 225 -15.02 -7.79 -4.50
C VAL A 225 -15.07 -6.74 -3.38
N PRO A 226 -14.72 -5.47 -3.65
CA PRO A 226 -14.77 -4.43 -2.65
C PRO A 226 -16.23 -4.00 -2.37
N SER A 227 -16.50 -3.54 -1.15
CA SER A 227 -17.79 -3.01 -0.71
C SER A 227 -17.65 -1.57 -0.24
N TYR A 228 -18.64 -0.72 -0.54
CA TYR A 228 -18.75 0.71 -0.18
C TYR A 228 -17.69 1.64 -0.75
N VAL A 229 -16.42 1.32 -0.56
CA VAL A 229 -15.29 2.14 -0.96
C VAL A 229 -14.23 1.23 -1.59
N THR A 230 -13.72 1.64 -2.72
CA THR A 230 -12.56 1.02 -3.36
C THR A 230 -11.53 2.09 -3.65
N ALA A 231 -10.28 1.73 -3.50
CA ALA A 231 -9.20 2.61 -3.87
C ALA A 231 -8.46 2.07 -5.11
N LEU A 232 -8.89 0.92 -5.64
CA LEU A 232 -8.37 0.30 -6.86
C LEU A 232 -8.95 0.99 -8.12
N PRO A 233 -8.13 1.25 -9.16
CA PRO A 233 -8.60 1.62 -10.49
C PRO A 233 -9.17 0.38 -11.21
N LEU A 234 -10.40 -0.01 -10.88
CA LEU A 234 -11.10 -1.13 -11.54
C LEU A 234 -12.27 -0.59 -12.35
N TYR A 235 -12.19 -0.75 -13.67
CA TYR A 235 -13.27 -0.43 -14.60
C TYR A 235 -13.61 -1.61 -15.49
N GLU A 236 -14.85 -1.67 -15.96
CA GLU A 236 -15.27 -2.64 -16.97
C GLU A 236 -14.49 -2.43 -18.28
N THR A 237 -14.09 -1.20 -18.60
CA THR A 237 -13.26 -0.85 -19.77
C THR A 237 -11.86 -1.47 -19.75
N ASP A 238 -11.37 -1.85 -18.57
CA ASP A 238 -10.09 -2.53 -18.43
C ASP A 238 -10.19 -4.03 -18.73
N CYS A 239 -11.41 -4.56 -18.77
CA CYS A 239 -11.70 -5.95 -19.14
C CYS A 239 -11.96 -6.07 -20.64
N ILE A 240 -11.71 -7.25 -21.20
CA ILE A 240 -11.99 -7.57 -22.60
C ILE A 240 -13.22 -8.48 -22.63
N PRO A 241 -14.29 -8.12 -23.35
CA PRO A 241 -15.40 -9.03 -23.54
C PRO A 241 -14.96 -10.22 -24.41
N TYR A 242 -15.26 -11.43 -23.95
CA TYR A 242 -14.99 -12.66 -24.69
C TYR A 242 -16.21 -13.58 -24.59
N GLY A 243 -17.04 -13.58 -25.63
CA GLY A 243 -18.34 -14.23 -25.59
C GLY A 243 -19.25 -13.63 -24.52
N GLY A 244 -19.82 -14.47 -23.64
CA GLY A 244 -20.66 -14.04 -22.51
C GLY A 244 -19.89 -13.70 -21.23
N ALA A 245 -18.57 -13.89 -21.20
CA ALA A 245 -17.73 -13.65 -20.03
C ALA A 245 -16.82 -12.43 -20.22
N LEU A 246 -16.38 -11.85 -19.11
CA LEU A 246 -15.36 -10.79 -19.11
C LEU A 246 -14.02 -11.39 -18.77
N VAL A 247 -12.99 -11.02 -19.53
CA VAL A 247 -11.63 -11.52 -19.33
C VAL A 247 -10.73 -10.37 -18.89
N VAL A 248 -10.01 -10.58 -17.79
CA VAL A 248 -9.12 -9.60 -17.17
C VAL A 248 -7.76 -9.62 -17.85
N LYS A 249 -7.23 -8.43 -18.16
CA LYS A 249 -5.89 -8.26 -18.73
C LYS A 249 -4.81 -8.65 -17.71
N PRO A 250 -3.66 -9.18 -18.16
CA PRO A 250 -2.49 -9.40 -17.30
C PRO A 250 -2.09 -8.18 -16.47
N SER A 251 -2.30 -6.98 -17.02
CA SER A 251 -1.98 -5.74 -16.33
C SER A 251 -2.82 -5.51 -15.08
N THR A 252 -4.10 -5.78 -15.16
CA THR A 252 -5.03 -5.68 -14.02
C THR A 252 -4.71 -6.74 -12.96
N LEU A 253 -4.29 -7.95 -13.36
CA LEU A 253 -3.85 -8.97 -12.41
C LEU A 253 -2.61 -8.55 -11.63
N ALA A 254 -1.64 -7.94 -12.33
CA ALA A 254 -0.45 -7.42 -11.69
C ALA A 254 -0.76 -6.20 -10.82
N LEU A 255 -1.71 -5.34 -11.21
CA LEU A 255 -2.24 -4.25 -10.38
C LEU A 255 -2.88 -4.77 -9.08
N LEU A 256 -3.57 -5.91 -9.16
CA LEU A 256 -4.06 -6.61 -7.98
C LEU A 256 -2.92 -7.24 -7.16
N GLY A 257 -1.69 -7.36 -7.68
CA GLY A 257 -0.55 -7.94 -6.97
C GLY A 257 -0.38 -9.44 -7.20
N TYR A 258 -0.85 -9.94 -8.35
CA TYR A 258 -0.67 -11.32 -8.78
C TYR A 258 0.33 -11.43 -9.93
N ALA A 259 1.11 -12.51 -9.94
CA ALA A 259 2.00 -12.89 -11.02
C ALA A 259 1.56 -14.21 -11.64
N MET A 260 1.81 -14.35 -12.94
CA MET A 260 1.63 -15.61 -13.66
C MET A 260 2.97 -16.28 -13.92
N LEU A 261 3.06 -17.53 -13.47
CA LEU A 261 4.22 -18.39 -13.67
C LEU A 261 3.88 -19.51 -14.64
N GLN A 262 4.83 -19.85 -15.49
CA GLN A 262 4.79 -21.04 -16.33
C GLN A 262 5.86 -22.02 -15.86
N GLU A 263 5.55 -23.31 -15.84
CA GLU A 263 6.55 -24.35 -15.61
C GLU A 263 7.59 -24.32 -16.73
N HIS A 264 8.86 -24.11 -16.35
CA HIS A 264 9.99 -24.14 -17.26
C HIS A 264 10.24 -25.57 -17.70
N LYS A 265 9.69 -25.94 -18.86
CA LYS A 265 10.04 -27.20 -19.50
C LYS A 265 11.45 -27.05 -20.05
N ILE A 266 12.41 -27.77 -19.45
CA ILE A 266 13.71 -28.00 -20.09
C ILE A 266 13.39 -28.63 -21.44
N LYS A 267 13.69 -27.95 -22.55
CA LYS A 267 13.75 -28.60 -23.86
C LYS A 267 14.85 -29.65 -23.75
N ARG A 268 14.53 -30.87 -23.31
CA ARG A 268 15.44 -32.00 -23.47
C ARG A 268 15.68 -32.08 -24.97
N ARG A 269 16.90 -31.75 -25.43
CA ARG A 269 17.35 -32.11 -26.77
C ARG A 269 17.05 -33.60 -26.92
N SER A 270 16.29 -33.92 -27.95
CA SER A 270 15.84 -35.26 -28.35
C SER A 270 16.82 -36.37 -27.96
N LEU A 271 16.52 -37.07 -26.87
CA LEU A 271 16.81 -38.50 -26.77
C LEU A 271 15.44 -39.16 -26.80
N VAL A 272 15.27 -40.03 -27.78
CA VAL A 272 14.04 -40.78 -28.05
C VAL A 272 13.78 -41.68 -26.85
N GLU A 273 13.03 -41.17 -25.88
CA GLU A 273 12.36 -41.99 -24.87
C GLU A 273 11.02 -42.42 -25.45
N VAL A 274 10.91 -43.70 -25.80
CA VAL A 274 9.65 -44.35 -26.15
C VAL A 274 8.75 -44.30 -24.92
N MET A 275 7.84 -43.33 -24.85
CA MET A 275 6.84 -43.29 -23.78
C MET A 275 5.69 -44.26 -24.10
N PRO A 276 5.30 -45.14 -23.16
CA PRO A 276 4.05 -45.88 -23.27
C PRO A 276 2.89 -44.89 -23.22
N LYS A 277 1.82 -45.20 -23.96
CA LYS A 277 0.59 -44.39 -24.16
C LYS A 277 0.21 -43.57 -22.91
N ALA A 278 0.63 -42.30 -22.89
CA ALA A 278 0.14 -41.33 -21.92
C ALA A 278 -1.27 -40.91 -22.36
N THR A 279 -2.21 -41.11 -21.44
CA THR A 279 -3.61 -40.72 -21.53
C THR A 279 -3.74 -39.25 -21.96
N LYS A 280 -4.59 -39.04 -22.96
CA LYS A 280 -4.94 -37.75 -23.59
C LYS A 280 -5.17 -36.65 -22.56
N GLU A 281 -4.35 -35.57 -22.55
CA GLU A 281 -4.81 -34.19 -22.24
C GLU A 281 -3.75 -33.06 -22.31
N HIS A 282 -2.64 -33.23 -23.04
CA HIS A 282 -1.59 -32.21 -23.10
C HIS A 282 -1.58 -31.48 -24.45
N ASP A 283 -2.46 -30.49 -24.61
CA ASP A 283 -2.40 -29.55 -25.75
C ASP A 283 -1.14 -28.67 -25.62
N PRO A 284 -0.15 -28.77 -26.53
CA PRO A 284 1.06 -27.95 -26.48
C PRO A 284 0.81 -26.46 -26.77
N HIS A 285 -0.37 -26.11 -27.28
CA HIS A 285 -0.75 -24.74 -27.63
C HIS A 285 -1.18 -23.87 -26.44
N TYR A 286 -1.54 -24.46 -25.29
CA TYR A 286 -2.01 -23.72 -24.11
C TYR A 286 -1.32 -24.23 -22.84
N PRO A 287 -0.14 -23.69 -22.49
CA PRO A 287 0.55 -24.11 -21.27
C PRO A 287 -0.27 -23.78 -20.03
N LEU A 288 -0.24 -24.66 -19.03
CA LEU A 288 -0.83 -24.41 -17.72
C LEU A 288 -0.10 -23.23 -17.05
N LEU A 289 -0.84 -22.15 -16.78
CA LEU A 289 -0.33 -20.98 -16.08
C LEU A 289 -0.75 -21.05 -14.61
N VAL A 290 0.16 -20.74 -13.70
CA VAL A 290 -0.08 -20.74 -12.26
C VAL A 290 -0.13 -19.30 -11.77
N ILE A 291 -1.21 -18.91 -11.09
CA ILE A 291 -1.36 -17.59 -10.49
C ILE A 291 -0.86 -17.65 -9.05
N VAL A 292 0.06 -16.74 -8.72
CA VAL A 292 0.72 -16.65 -7.42
C VAL A 292 0.72 -15.19 -6.96
N THR A 293 0.68 -14.94 -5.66
CA THR A 293 0.88 -13.58 -5.13
C THR A 293 2.33 -13.13 -5.32
N VAL A 294 2.55 -11.94 -5.88
CA VAL A 294 3.91 -11.39 -6.11
C VAL A 294 4.71 -11.28 -4.81
N TYR A 295 4.03 -11.01 -3.70
CA TYR A 295 4.64 -10.82 -2.37
C TYR A 295 5.24 -12.09 -1.79
N ASP A 296 4.69 -13.26 -2.13
CA ASP A 296 5.26 -14.54 -1.71
C ASP A 296 6.45 -14.95 -2.60
N LEU A 297 6.55 -14.39 -3.81
CA LEU A 297 7.54 -14.79 -4.81
C LEU A 297 8.95 -14.32 -4.45
N LEU A 298 9.06 -13.08 -4.01
CA LEU A 298 10.34 -12.40 -3.80
C LEU A 298 11.15 -12.88 -2.57
N PRO A 299 10.51 -13.18 -1.41
CA PRO A 299 11.19 -13.87 -0.32
C PRO A 299 11.75 -15.23 -0.75
N CYS A 300 11.04 -15.94 -1.61
CA CYS A 300 11.50 -17.23 -2.13
C CYS A 300 12.69 -17.09 -3.08
N LEU A 301 12.81 -15.96 -3.80
CA LEU A 301 13.94 -15.66 -4.67
C LEU A 301 15.18 -15.18 -3.90
N LEU A 302 14.99 -14.33 -2.89
CA LEU A 302 16.10 -13.71 -2.15
C LEU A 302 16.59 -14.52 -0.95
N LEU A 303 15.73 -15.35 -0.34
CA LEU A 303 16.10 -16.19 0.80
C LEU A 303 15.90 -17.68 0.48
N PRO A 304 16.75 -18.26 -0.41
CA PRO A 304 16.63 -19.66 -0.82
C PRO A 304 16.78 -20.66 0.35
N TRP A 305 17.41 -20.23 1.44
CA TRP A 305 17.66 -20.98 2.67
C TRP A 305 16.40 -21.15 3.54
N ILE A 306 15.41 -20.26 3.42
CA ILE A 306 14.19 -20.31 4.23
C ILE A 306 13.18 -21.27 3.57
N PRO A 307 12.50 -22.16 4.32
CA PRO A 307 11.51 -23.11 3.79
C PRO A 307 10.20 -22.47 3.25
N TRP A 308 10.21 -21.17 2.93
CA TRP A 308 9.03 -20.51 2.38
C TRP A 308 8.81 -20.96 0.94
N THR A 309 7.56 -21.26 0.62
CA THR A 309 7.09 -21.57 -0.73
C THR A 309 5.84 -20.75 -1.00
N PRO A 310 5.70 -20.18 -2.21
CA PRO A 310 4.63 -19.25 -2.47
C PRO A 310 3.31 -19.99 -2.64
N THR A 311 2.23 -19.34 -2.20
CA THR A 311 0.88 -19.92 -2.25
C THR A 311 0.27 -19.77 -3.65
N ILE A 312 -0.28 -20.88 -4.16
CA ILE A 312 -0.99 -20.90 -5.44
C ILE A 312 -2.42 -20.43 -5.20
N VAL A 313 -2.83 -19.41 -5.96
CA VAL A 313 -4.18 -18.84 -5.93
C VAL A 313 -5.11 -19.64 -6.84
N GLY A 314 -4.59 -20.05 -7.99
CA GLY A 314 -5.30 -20.86 -8.97
C GLY A 314 -4.46 -21.14 -10.21
N THR A 315 -5.03 -21.90 -11.12
CA THR A 315 -4.45 -22.25 -12.41
C THR A 315 -5.30 -21.74 -13.55
N VAL A 316 -4.66 -21.39 -14.67
CA VAL A 316 -5.33 -20.92 -15.88
C VAL A 316 -4.99 -21.88 -17.02
N LYS A 317 -6.02 -22.43 -17.66
CA LYS A 317 -5.93 -23.26 -18.88
C LYS A 317 -6.97 -22.72 -19.86
N LYS A 318 -6.55 -22.34 -21.08
CA LYS A 318 -7.45 -21.77 -22.11
C LYS A 318 -8.31 -20.60 -21.57
N TYR A 319 -7.68 -19.62 -20.91
CA TYR A 319 -8.33 -18.46 -20.26
C TYR A 319 -9.26 -18.77 -19.07
N ALA A 320 -9.66 -20.02 -18.84
CA ALA A 320 -10.51 -20.40 -17.71
C ALA A 320 -9.71 -20.44 -16.40
N PHE A 321 -10.22 -19.74 -15.38
CA PHE A 321 -9.64 -19.75 -14.04
C PHE A 321 -10.15 -20.94 -13.23
N THR A 322 -9.23 -21.69 -12.64
CA THR A 322 -9.55 -22.77 -11.71
C THR A 322 -8.93 -22.46 -10.36
N LYS A 323 -9.77 -22.25 -9.34
CA LYS A 323 -9.33 -21.91 -8.00
C LYS A 323 -8.59 -23.10 -7.37
N ALA A 324 -7.39 -22.85 -6.85
CA ALA A 324 -6.65 -23.88 -6.16
C ALA A 324 -7.19 -24.10 -4.72
N PRO A 325 -7.14 -25.33 -4.18
CA PRO A 325 -7.45 -25.59 -2.79
C PRO A 325 -6.63 -24.72 -1.83
N ARG A 326 -7.22 -24.34 -0.69
CA ARG A 326 -6.51 -23.50 0.30
C ARG A 326 -5.22 -24.19 0.76
N GLY A 327 -4.11 -23.46 0.71
CA GLY A 327 -2.82 -23.94 1.19
C GLY A 327 -1.97 -24.70 0.15
N THR A 328 -2.42 -24.81 -1.10
CA THR A 328 -1.56 -25.34 -2.17
C THR A 328 -0.35 -24.43 -2.37
N LYS A 329 0.84 -25.02 -2.30
CA LYS A 329 2.12 -24.31 -2.45
C LYS A 329 2.82 -24.72 -3.74
N LEU A 330 3.62 -23.82 -4.27
CA LEU A 330 4.42 -24.09 -5.45
C LEU A 330 5.49 -25.17 -5.14
N PRO A 331 5.59 -26.25 -5.94
CA PRO A 331 6.57 -27.30 -5.70
C PRO A 331 8.00 -26.82 -5.92
N ARG A 332 8.86 -26.96 -4.90
CA ARG A 332 10.25 -26.46 -4.89
C ARG A 332 11.16 -27.03 -5.97
N ARG A 333 10.89 -28.25 -6.41
CA ARG A 333 11.76 -28.98 -7.36
C ARG A 333 11.54 -28.55 -8.81
N LYS A 334 10.47 -27.82 -9.10
CA LYS A 334 10.18 -27.36 -10.46
C LYS A 334 10.74 -25.96 -10.67
N LYS A 335 11.31 -25.73 -11.85
CA LYS A 335 11.73 -24.40 -12.29
C LYS A 335 10.53 -23.70 -12.92
N TYR A 336 10.34 -22.43 -12.59
CA TYR A 336 9.27 -21.60 -13.12
C TYR A 336 9.87 -20.36 -13.80
N VAL A 337 9.25 -19.93 -14.89
CA VAL A 337 9.61 -18.68 -15.58
C VAL A 337 8.43 -17.70 -15.49
N PRO A 338 8.69 -16.42 -15.16
CA PRO A 338 7.65 -15.40 -15.21
C PRO A 338 7.19 -15.23 -16.65
N THR A 339 5.87 -15.19 -16.84
CA THR A 339 5.27 -14.91 -18.14
C THR A 339 4.78 -13.47 -18.19
N LYS A 340 4.69 -12.88 -19.38
CA LYS A 340 4.02 -11.58 -19.59
C LYS A 340 2.49 -11.64 -19.33
N GLY A 341 2.00 -12.83 -18.98
CA GLY A 341 0.63 -13.14 -18.60
C GLY A 341 -0.26 -13.46 -19.80
N SER A 342 -1.33 -14.19 -19.52
CA SER A 342 -2.49 -14.39 -20.39
C SER A 342 -3.68 -13.69 -19.76
N CYS A 343 -4.70 -13.37 -20.56
CA CYS A 343 -5.96 -12.91 -20.02
C CYS A 343 -6.62 -14.04 -19.18
N VAL A 344 -7.46 -13.68 -18.20
CA VAL A 344 -8.12 -14.65 -17.29
C VAL A 344 -9.60 -14.34 -17.18
N SER A 345 -10.45 -15.34 -17.42
CA SER A 345 -11.89 -15.26 -17.30
C SER A 345 -12.38 -15.57 -15.88
#